data_AF-A0A0C3FTH2-F1
#
_entry.id   AF-A0A0C3FTH2-F1
#
_cell.length_a   1.000
_cell.length_b   1.000
_cell.length_c   1.000
_cell.angle_alpha   90.00
_cell.angle_beta   90.00
_cell.angle_gamma   90.00
#
_symmetry.space_group_name_H-M   'P 1'
#
loop_
_entity.id
_entity.type
_entity.pdbx_description
1 polymer ?
#
loop_
_entity_poly.entity_id
_entity_poly.type
_entity_poly.pdbx_seq_one_letter_code
_entity_poly.pdbx_strand_id
1 'polypeptide(L)'
;MSKLLLVIWGVAVLCFLTSSALPASVQTTTVVCVPTTWQDLIVFFGVNYIAHAGTVPAIPGGRPPKSFLLPTIYLFLPFAGLWRAFILITSHFLSEEGDISKAFAAGAAMIVVKPNKLKHGIPIWDDGGPAVFPITLDDRDIHGSGIPLPKNNDFTFAFAIPNAAMRYDILEDLKDPEKIKLAKSRSWVKVGVSIAQLIYSSITIYRTRGHQLDHYGYAAFGLSVFPYTLMSLANLICAGFVGEYPCVYVVRTRTMQEVTADNGVVFDGAIGILKKTAGEGEADTAGDNGATTAFKSGKPWRFSTLIICSILVLVLPHLLIFLLSGFKKQSSTVMERVWMLGWVCAGQVSFFFFSALVVFDLFTDLRNRPLRAAAIVILFLVLMAISVGGFVVVGKMIKEFDLCSLSPI
;
A
#
# COMPACT_ATOMS: atom_id res chain seq x y z
N MET A 1 12.91 17.27 12.31
CA MET A 1 13.28 16.80 10.96
C MET A 1 12.03 16.83 10.10
N SER A 2 12.00 17.53 8.96
CA SER A 2 10.78 17.61 8.16
C SER A 2 10.37 16.20 7.72
N LYS A 3 9.07 15.90 7.72
CA LYS A 3 8.55 14.58 7.31
C LYS A 3 8.96 14.22 5.88
N LEU A 4 9.23 15.23 5.04
CA LEU A 4 9.82 15.12 3.71
C LEU A 4 11.30 14.71 3.74
N LEU A 5 12.10 15.22 4.68
CA LEU A 5 13.50 14.84 4.87
C LEU A 5 13.65 13.35 5.21
N LEU A 6 12.70 12.73 5.92
CA LEU A 6 12.75 11.29 6.23
C LEU A 6 12.56 10.41 4.98
N VAL A 7 11.66 10.80 4.07
CA VAL A 7 11.44 10.11 2.79
C VAL A 7 12.62 10.34 1.85
N ILE A 8 13.10 11.58 1.75
CA ILE A 8 14.31 11.92 0.99
C ILE A 8 15.52 11.17 1.55
N TRP A 9 15.64 11.03 2.88
CA TRP A 9 16.72 10.28 3.51
C TRP A 9 16.60 8.78 3.24
N GLY A 10 15.40 8.19 3.26
CA GLY A 10 15.19 6.80 2.87
C GLY A 10 15.55 6.51 1.41
N VAL A 11 15.18 7.42 0.49
CA VAL A 11 15.57 7.34 -0.94
C VAL A 11 17.07 7.60 -1.11
N ALA A 12 17.63 8.56 -0.38
CA ALA A 12 19.06 8.86 -0.41
C ALA A 12 19.89 7.72 0.14
N VAL A 13 19.47 7.05 1.21
CA VAL A 13 20.11 5.84 1.75
C VAL A 13 20.04 4.70 0.73
N LEU A 14 18.91 4.51 0.04
CA LEU A 14 18.81 3.53 -1.05
C LEU A 14 19.73 3.87 -2.24
N CYS A 15 19.82 5.15 -2.61
CA CYS A 15 20.77 5.63 -3.61
C CYS A 15 22.23 5.50 -3.13
N PHE A 16 22.52 5.74 -1.85
CA PHE A 16 23.86 5.68 -1.28
C PHE A 16 24.35 4.23 -1.18
N LEU A 17 23.49 3.30 -0.75
CA LEU A 17 23.76 1.86 -0.73
C LEU A 17 23.98 1.28 -2.14
N THR A 18 23.43 1.91 -3.19
CA THR A 18 23.65 1.50 -4.58
C THR A 18 24.81 2.22 -5.27
N SER A 19 25.22 3.40 -4.79
CA SER A 19 26.27 4.24 -5.41
C SER A 19 27.63 4.18 -4.73
N SER A 20 27.72 3.79 -3.44
CA SER A 20 29.00 3.72 -2.72
C SER A 20 29.66 2.35 -2.80
N ALA A 21 30.13 2.02 -3.99
CA ALA A 21 31.35 1.23 -4.15
C ALA A 21 32.04 1.75 -5.40
N LEU A 22 33.07 2.57 -5.20
CA LEU A 22 34.09 2.81 -6.21
C LEU A 22 34.50 1.45 -6.80
N PRO A 23 34.74 1.34 -8.11
CA PRO A 23 35.35 0.12 -8.64
C PRO A 23 36.72 -0.02 -7.98
N ALA A 24 36.82 -0.86 -6.95
CA ALA A 24 38.10 -1.35 -6.50
C ALA A 24 38.69 -2.07 -7.72
N SER A 25 39.82 -1.59 -8.22
CA SER A 25 40.56 -2.24 -9.29
C SER A 25 41.05 -3.60 -8.79
N VAL A 26 40.22 -4.63 -8.95
CA VAL A 26 40.60 -6.00 -8.63
C VAL A 26 41.47 -6.49 -9.78
N GLN A 27 42.76 -6.60 -9.51
CA GLN A 27 43.76 -7.24 -10.37
C GLN A 27 43.30 -8.66 -10.73
N THR A 28 43.18 -8.92 -12.04
CA THR A 28 43.21 -10.25 -12.70
C THR A 28 42.82 -11.45 -11.83
N THR A 29 41.54 -11.52 -11.43
CA THR A 29 40.94 -12.73 -10.88
C THR A 29 40.40 -13.60 -12.02
N THR A 30 40.78 -14.87 -12.05
CA THR A 30 40.18 -15.86 -12.94
C THR A 30 38.71 -16.04 -12.59
N VAL A 31 37.83 -15.78 -13.56
CA VAL A 31 36.39 -15.99 -13.42
C VAL A 31 36.12 -17.49 -13.50
N VAL A 32 35.63 -18.07 -12.41
CA VAL A 32 35.21 -19.49 -12.37
C VAL A 32 33.68 -19.51 -12.46
N CYS A 33 33.18 -20.03 -13.58
CA CYS A 33 31.75 -20.24 -13.80
C CYS A 33 31.38 -21.65 -13.36
N VAL A 34 30.48 -21.74 -12.39
CA VAL A 34 29.92 -23.01 -11.91
C VAL A 34 28.49 -23.12 -12.45
N PRO A 35 28.08 -24.30 -12.95
CA PRO A 35 26.72 -24.52 -13.40
C PRO A 35 25.70 -24.15 -12.32
N THR A 36 24.69 -23.38 -12.69
CA THR A 36 23.63 -23.00 -11.75
C THR A 36 22.86 -24.23 -11.28
N THR A 37 22.75 -24.42 -9.96
CA THR A 37 21.99 -25.54 -9.40
C THR A 37 20.52 -25.19 -9.20
N TRP A 38 19.66 -26.20 -9.03
CA TRP A 38 18.26 -25.99 -8.67
C TRP A 38 18.09 -25.26 -7.33
N GLN A 39 19.05 -25.43 -6.41
CA GLN A 39 19.05 -24.74 -5.12
C GLN A 39 19.26 -23.24 -5.31
N ASP A 40 20.18 -22.84 -6.19
CA ASP A 40 20.43 -21.43 -6.51
C ASP A 40 19.18 -20.76 -7.08
N LEU A 41 18.43 -21.47 -7.94
CA LEU A 41 17.19 -20.98 -8.51
C LEU A 41 16.09 -20.81 -7.44
N ILE A 42 15.94 -21.78 -6.54
CA ILE A 42 14.99 -21.70 -5.42
C ILE A 42 15.34 -20.54 -4.49
N VAL A 43 16.62 -20.38 -4.12
CA VAL A 43 17.06 -19.29 -3.24
C VAL A 43 16.87 -17.95 -3.94
N PHE A 44 17.23 -17.85 -5.22
CA PHE A 44 17.06 -16.63 -5.99
C PHE A 44 15.60 -16.19 -6.05
N PHE A 45 14.68 -17.08 -6.44
CA PHE A 45 13.26 -16.72 -6.52
C PHE A 45 12.61 -16.56 -5.13
N GLY A 46 12.94 -17.45 -4.20
CA GLY A 46 12.41 -17.45 -2.84
C GLY A 46 12.73 -16.18 -2.10
N VAL A 47 13.99 -15.75 -2.15
CA VAL A 47 14.41 -14.49 -1.54
C VAL A 47 13.93 -13.35 -2.44
N ASN A 48 14.47 -13.14 -3.63
CA ASN A 48 14.21 -11.91 -4.41
C ASN A 48 12.74 -11.63 -4.74
N TYR A 49 11.89 -12.65 -4.90
CA TYR A 49 10.50 -12.47 -5.37
C TYR A 49 9.45 -12.92 -4.35
N ILE A 50 9.64 -14.01 -3.59
CA ILE A 50 8.56 -14.54 -2.74
C ILE A 50 8.51 -13.86 -1.37
N ALA A 51 9.67 -13.64 -0.73
CA ALA A 51 9.74 -13.19 0.66
C ALA A 51 8.97 -11.88 0.92
N HIS A 52 8.97 -10.96 -0.03
CA HIS A 52 8.29 -9.66 0.12
C HIS A 52 6.76 -9.78 0.25
N ALA A 53 6.12 -10.81 -0.33
CA ALA A 53 4.67 -10.94 -0.43
C ALA A 53 4.05 -11.21 0.94
N GLY A 54 4.77 -11.96 1.80
CA GLY A 54 4.39 -12.21 3.18
C GLY A 54 4.63 -11.02 4.13
N THR A 55 5.38 -10.01 3.68
CA THR A 55 5.69 -8.81 4.49
C THR A 55 4.84 -7.59 4.12
N VAL A 56 3.93 -7.73 3.15
CA VAL A 56 2.99 -6.66 2.80
C VAL A 56 2.16 -6.27 4.02
N PRO A 57 1.99 -4.97 4.29
CA PRO A 57 1.19 -4.52 5.41
C PRO A 57 -0.26 -5.03 5.33
N ALA A 58 -0.72 -5.64 6.42
CA ALA A 58 -2.06 -6.18 6.50
C ALA A 58 -3.11 -5.07 6.36
N ILE A 59 -4.29 -5.44 5.87
CA ILE A 59 -5.45 -4.55 5.88
C ILE A 59 -5.94 -4.43 7.34
N PRO A 60 -6.39 -3.26 7.84
CA PRO A 60 -6.80 -3.11 9.23
C PRO A 60 -7.93 -4.08 9.58
N GLY A 61 -7.76 -4.84 10.67
CA GLY A 61 -8.68 -5.92 11.05
C GLY A 61 -8.80 -7.05 10.03
N GLY A 62 -7.98 -7.09 8.98
CA GLY A 62 -8.04 -8.13 7.97
C GLY A 62 -7.62 -9.47 8.56
N ARG A 63 -8.49 -10.47 8.43
CA ARG A 63 -8.11 -11.86 8.68
C ARG A 63 -7.08 -12.32 7.64
N PRO A 64 -6.22 -13.30 7.95
CA PRO A 64 -5.36 -13.90 6.95
C PRO A 64 -6.21 -14.33 5.74
N PRO A 65 -5.80 -14.01 4.51
CA PRO A 65 -6.60 -14.30 3.35
C PRO A 65 -6.84 -15.80 3.27
N LYS A 66 -8.11 -16.22 3.14
CA LYS A 66 -8.48 -17.63 2.92
C LYS A 66 -7.98 -18.17 1.58
N SER A 67 -7.57 -17.28 0.67
CA SER A 67 -7.04 -17.61 -0.64
C SER A 67 -5.62 -17.08 -0.84
N PHE A 68 -4.81 -17.81 -1.61
CA PHE A 68 -3.46 -17.39 -1.99
C PHE A 68 -3.44 -16.34 -3.10
N LEU A 69 -4.61 -15.84 -3.53
CA LEU A 69 -4.71 -14.94 -4.68
C LEU A 69 -3.95 -13.63 -4.44
N LEU A 70 -4.21 -12.94 -3.33
CA LEU A 70 -3.60 -11.63 -3.07
C LEU A 70 -2.06 -11.69 -2.91
N PRO A 71 -1.48 -12.64 -2.14
CA PRO A 71 -0.03 -12.85 -2.13
C PRO A 71 0.56 -13.18 -3.51
N THR A 72 -0.17 -13.96 -4.34
CA THR A 72 0.24 -14.26 -5.71
C THR A 72 0.29 -12.99 -6.58
N ILE A 73 -0.68 -12.09 -6.42
CA ILE A 73 -0.65 -10.80 -7.11
C ILE A 73 0.57 -10.00 -6.69
N TYR A 74 0.90 -9.93 -5.39
CA TYR A 74 2.07 -9.21 -4.91
C TYR A 74 3.39 -9.80 -5.41
N LEU A 75 3.48 -11.13 -5.51
CA LEU A 75 4.63 -11.84 -6.08
C LEU A 75 4.93 -11.41 -7.51
N PHE A 76 3.91 -11.28 -8.36
CA PHE A 76 4.10 -10.95 -9.78
C PHE A 76 4.05 -9.45 -10.06
N LEU A 77 3.34 -8.67 -9.24
CA LEU A 77 3.14 -7.23 -9.41
C LEU A 77 3.56 -6.51 -8.12
N PRO A 78 4.87 -6.34 -7.86
CA PRO A 78 5.37 -5.80 -6.59
C PRO A 78 4.85 -4.38 -6.30
N PHE A 79 4.59 -3.59 -7.33
CA PHE A 79 4.07 -2.24 -7.12
C PHE A 79 2.62 -2.21 -6.58
N ALA A 80 1.83 -3.28 -6.77
CA ALA A 80 0.53 -3.41 -6.11
C ALA A 80 0.67 -3.49 -4.58
N GLY A 81 1.68 -4.22 -4.08
CA GLY A 81 2.01 -4.27 -2.66
C GLY A 81 2.63 -2.95 -2.17
N LEU A 82 3.48 -2.32 -2.99
CA LEU A 82 4.09 -1.03 -2.70
C LEU A 82 3.05 0.08 -2.46
N TRP A 83 1.99 0.14 -3.28
CA TRP A 83 0.88 1.07 -3.10
C TRP A 83 0.31 1.03 -1.68
N ARG A 84 0.06 -0.18 -1.16
CA ARG A 84 -0.48 -0.39 0.19
C ARG A 84 0.46 0.16 1.26
N ALA A 85 1.75 -0.16 1.17
CA ALA A 85 2.76 0.37 2.10
C ALA A 85 2.84 1.90 2.02
N PHE A 86 2.80 2.48 0.82
CA PHE A 86 2.84 3.92 0.62
C PHE A 86 1.65 4.65 1.22
N ILE A 87 0.41 4.16 1.05
CA ILE A 87 -0.75 4.76 1.70
C ILE A 87 -0.55 4.79 3.22
N LEU A 88 -0.07 3.71 3.83
CA LEU A 88 0.11 3.64 5.28
C LEU A 88 1.22 4.56 5.77
N ILE A 89 2.37 4.58 5.10
CA ILE A 89 3.50 5.46 5.42
C ILE A 89 3.06 6.92 5.33
N THR A 90 2.49 7.32 4.19
CA THR A 90 2.04 8.69 3.97
C THR A 90 0.94 9.06 4.97
N SER A 91 -0.01 8.16 5.23
CA SER A 91 -1.07 8.39 6.20
C SER A 91 -0.55 8.49 7.64
N HIS A 92 0.51 7.77 7.98
CA HIS A 92 1.12 7.85 9.31
C HIS A 92 1.89 9.15 9.50
N PHE A 93 2.76 9.50 8.55
CA PHE A 93 3.65 10.65 8.69
C PHE A 93 2.93 11.96 8.38
N LEU A 94 2.04 12.02 7.39
CA LEU A 94 1.36 13.27 7.00
C LEU A 94 0.10 13.57 7.80
N SER A 95 -0.44 12.60 8.54
CA SER A 95 -1.58 12.87 9.43
C SER A 95 -1.21 13.83 10.56
N GLU A 96 -2.24 14.47 11.07
CA GLU A 96 -2.17 15.24 12.31
C GLU A 96 -1.81 14.33 13.48
N GLU A 97 -1.33 14.95 14.55
CA GLU A 97 -0.97 14.23 15.76
C GLU A 97 -2.24 13.69 16.44
N GLY A 98 -2.13 12.50 17.05
CA GLY A 98 -3.26 11.75 17.60
C GLY A 98 -3.47 10.39 16.91
N ASP A 99 -3.73 9.36 17.71
CA ASP A 99 -3.85 7.99 17.20
C ASP A 99 -5.13 7.78 16.40
N ILE A 100 -6.24 8.37 16.84
CA ILE A 100 -7.52 8.32 16.13
C ILE A 100 -7.43 8.96 14.73
N SER A 101 -6.72 10.10 14.66
CA SER A 101 -6.43 10.80 13.41
C SER A 101 -5.66 9.86 12.46
N LYS A 102 -4.59 9.22 12.93
CA LYS A 102 -3.81 8.26 12.15
C LYS A 102 -4.60 7.00 11.77
N ALA A 103 -5.52 6.53 12.61
CA ALA A 103 -6.37 5.38 12.32
C ALA A 103 -7.34 5.67 11.18
N PHE A 104 -8.01 6.83 11.18
CA PHE A 104 -8.83 7.27 10.04
C PHE A 104 -8.03 7.32 8.75
N ALA A 105 -6.84 7.93 8.78
CA ALA A 105 -5.99 8.03 7.61
C ALA A 105 -5.50 6.67 7.09
N ALA A 106 -5.30 5.69 7.97
CA ALA A 106 -4.89 4.34 7.63
C ALA A 106 -6.04 3.42 7.18
N GLY A 107 -7.30 3.89 7.26
CA GLY A 107 -8.50 3.08 7.03
C GLY A 107 -8.79 2.08 8.15
N ALA A 108 -8.36 2.38 9.36
CA ALA A 108 -8.54 1.57 10.57
C ALA A 108 -9.62 2.11 11.51
N ALA A 109 -10.29 3.20 11.15
CA ALA A 109 -11.42 3.75 11.88
C ALA A 109 -12.63 3.89 10.94
N MET A 110 -13.80 3.54 11.46
CA MET A 110 -15.08 3.61 10.75
C MET A 110 -16.13 4.30 11.61
N ILE A 111 -17.21 4.72 10.96
CA ILE A 111 -18.37 5.36 11.61
C ILE A 111 -19.66 4.69 11.14
N VAL A 112 -20.72 4.90 11.91
CA VAL A 112 -22.09 4.56 11.52
C VAL A 112 -22.67 5.75 10.76
N VAL A 113 -23.30 5.47 9.63
CA VAL A 113 -23.90 6.46 8.74
C VAL A 113 -25.31 6.02 8.34
N LYS A 114 -26.18 7.00 8.08
CA LYS A 114 -27.55 6.82 7.58
C LYS A 114 -27.62 7.22 6.10
N PRO A 115 -27.89 6.29 5.16
CA PRO A 115 -27.96 6.62 3.74
C PRO A 115 -29.20 7.44 3.40
N ASN A 116 -29.03 8.46 2.56
CA ASN A 116 -30.11 9.38 2.20
C ASN A 116 -31.07 8.79 1.15
N LYS A 117 -30.59 7.91 0.26
CA LYS A 117 -31.39 7.19 -0.74
C LYS A 117 -30.87 5.75 -0.94
N LEU A 118 -31.74 4.85 -1.40
CA LEU A 118 -31.36 3.52 -1.88
C LEU A 118 -31.55 3.49 -3.41
N LYS A 119 -30.52 3.14 -4.18
CA LYS A 119 -30.62 2.92 -5.64
C LYS A 119 -30.22 1.49 -5.96
N HIS A 120 -31.15 0.71 -6.51
CA HIS A 120 -30.96 -0.73 -6.76
C HIS A 120 -30.50 -1.54 -5.52
N GLY A 121 -30.99 -1.17 -4.33
CA GLY A 121 -30.61 -1.82 -3.06
C GLY A 121 -29.22 -1.43 -2.53
N ILE A 122 -28.58 -0.41 -3.12
CA ILE A 122 -27.29 0.13 -2.68
C ILE A 122 -27.52 1.54 -2.08
N PRO A 123 -26.97 1.84 -0.88
CA PRO A 123 -27.06 3.17 -0.30
C PRO A 123 -26.35 4.22 -1.17
N ILE A 124 -27.08 5.30 -1.49
CA ILE A 124 -26.62 6.49 -2.21
C ILE A 124 -26.77 7.72 -1.31
N TRP A 125 -25.74 8.55 -1.33
CA TRP A 125 -25.59 9.75 -0.52
C TRP A 125 -25.82 10.95 -1.44
N ASP A 126 -26.87 11.75 -1.21
CA ASP A 126 -27.38 12.73 -2.19
C ASP A 126 -26.79 14.15 -2.02
N ASP A 127 -25.89 14.34 -1.05
CA ASP A 127 -25.62 15.68 -0.51
C ASP A 127 -24.31 16.28 -1.02
N GLY A 128 -23.79 15.89 -2.19
CA GLY A 128 -22.46 16.35 -2.63
C GLY A 128 -21.32 16.07 -1.63
N GLY A 129 -21.58 15.26 -0.61
CA GLY A 129 -20.66 14.82 0.42
C GLY A 129 -19.80 13.64 -0.08
N PRO A 130 -18.63 13.42 0.54
CA PRO A 130 -17.64 12.46 0.05
C PRO A 130 -18.18 11.03 -0.03
N ALA A 131 -17.65 10.25 -0.97
CA ALA A 131 -17.94 8.84 -1.15
C ALA A 131 -17.74 8.05 0.16
N VAL A 132 -18.86 7.67 0.78
CA VAL A 132 -18.89 6.77 1.92
C VAL A 132 -18.99 5.35 1.38
N PHE A 133 -17.96 4.55 1.61
CA PHE A 133 -17.89 3.17 1.14
C PHE A 133 -18.59 2.24 2.13
N PRO A 134 -19.74 1.64 1.78
CA PRO A 134 -20.31 0.57 2.59
C PRO A 134 -19.37 -0.64 2.53
N ILE A 135 -19.05 -1.20 3.69
CA ILE A 135 -18.08 -2.31 3.78
C ILE A 135 -18.80 -3.56 4.23
N THR A 136 -18.54 -4.67 3.55
CA THR A 136 -18.84 -6.00 4.07
C THR A 136 -17.88 -6.28 5.21
N LEU A 137 -18.40 -6.31 6.44
CA LEU A 137 -17.61 -6.53 7.66
C LEU A 137 -17.21 -7.99 7.87
N ASP A 138 -17.75 -8.92 7.10
CA ASP A 138 -17.64 -10.37 7.34
C ASP A 138 -16.18 -10.89 7.40
N ASP A 139 -15.24 -10.19 6.76
CA ASP A 139 -13.82 -10.53 6.72
C ASP A 139 -12.93 -9.59 7.56
N ARG A 140 -13.52 -8.79 8.45
CA ARG A 140 -12.81 -7.83 9.31
C ARG A 140 -13.09 -8.09 10.79
N ASP A 141 -12.02 -8.13 11.57
CA ASP A 141 -12.09 -8.08 13.02
C ASP A 141 -12.32 -6.63 13.46
N ILE A 142 -13.40 -6.41 14.20
CA ILE A 142 -13.81 -5.11 14.74
C ILE A 142 -13.47 -5.09 16.23
N HIS A 143 -13.04 -3.94 16.72
CA HIS A 143 -12.80 -3.76 18.15
C HIS A 143 -14.11 -3.87 18.95
N GLY A 144 -14.14 -4.72 19.98
CA GLY A 144 -15.33 -4.98 20.81
C GLY A 144 -16.08 -6.26 20.44
N SER A 145 -17.18 -6.54 21.14
CA SER A 145 -18.09 -7.63 20.77
C SER A 145 -18.97 -7.18 19.61
N GLY A 146 -18.65 -7.62 18.39
CA GLY A 146 -19.36 -7.42 17.12
C GLY A 146 -20.54 -6.44 17.17
N ILE A 147 -20.33 -5.23 16.65
CA ILE A 147 -21.29 -4.13 16.76
C ILE A 147 -22.49 -4.40 15.84
N PRO A 148 -23.67 -4.77 16.37
CA PRO A 148 -24.80 -5.12 15.53
C PRO A 148 -25.43 -3.83 14.98
N LEU A 149 -25.64 -3.77 13.67
CA LEU A 149 -26.52 -2.74 13.10
C LEU A 149 -27.98 -3.20 13.17
N PRO A 150 -28.93 -2.24 13.28
CA PRO A 150 -30.34 -2.53 13.07
C PRO A 150 -30.60 -3.29 11.76
N LYS A 151 -31.53 -4.26 11.77
CA LYS A 151 -31.81 -5.14 10.62
C LYS A 151 -32.51 -4.44 9.44
N ASN A 152 -32.96 -3.21 9.62
CA ASN A 152 -33.77 -2.45 8.66
C ASN A 152 -32.97 -1.84 7.49
N ASN A 153 -31.66 -2.11 7.36
CA ASN A 153 -30.78 -1.53 6.33
C ASN A 153 -30.73 0.01 6.30
N ASP A 154 -31.33 0.68 7.29
CA ASP A 154 -31.35 2.14 7.43
C ASP A 154 -30.00 2.70 7.90
N PHE A 155 -29.07 1.83 8.30
CA PHE A 155 -27.74 2.22 8.75
C PHE A 155 -26.68 1.28 8.18
N THR A 156 -25.49 1.82 7.94
CA THR A 156 -24.35 1.03 7.48
C THR A 156 -23.05 1.54 8.09
N PHE A 157 -22.00 0.71 8.01
CA PHE A 157 -20.66 1.13 8.38
C PHE A 157 -19.93 1.73 7.20
N ALA A 158 -19.17 2.77 7.51
CA ALA A 158 -18.45 3.57 6.55
C ALA A 158 -17.03 3.82 7.02
N PHE A 159 -16.06 3.59 6.14
CA PHE A 159 -14.74 4.16 6.33
C PHE A 159 -14.84 5.67 6.10
N ALA A 160 -14.40 6.47 7.07
CA ALA A 160 -14.19 7.89 6.85
C ALA A 160 -12.85 8.10 6.11
N ILE A 161 -12.81 7.73 4.83
CA ILE A 161 -11.69 7.96 3.90
C ILE A 161 -12.25 8.79 2.75
N PRO A 162 -11.61 9.89 2.25
CA PRO A 162 -10.54 10.71 2.79
C PRO A 162 -10.90 12.22 2.73
N ASN A 163 -12.12 12.65 3.02
CA ASN A 163 -12.35 14.09 3.10
C ASN A 163 -11.93 14.59 4.48
N ALA A 164 -10.94 15.49 4.47
CA ALA A 164 -10.45 16.11 5.69
C ALA A 164 -11.59 16.76 6.47
N ALA A 165 -12.57 17.37 5.79
CA ALA A 165 -13.76 17.99 6.36
C ALA A 165 -14.53 17.06 7.31
N MET A 166 -15.06 15.93 6.80
CA MET A 166 -15.79 14.96 7.63
C MET A 166 -14.96 14.45 8.81
N ARG A 167 -13.66 14.19 8.60
CA ARG A 167 -12.76 13.81 9.69
C ARG A 167 -12.64 14.92 10.74
N TYR A 168 -12.56 16.19 10.33
CA TYR A 168 -12.52 17.32 11.26
C TYR A 168 -13.83 17.42 12.04
N ASP A 169 -14.97 17.31 11.38
CA ASP A 169 -16.28 17.39 12.03
C ASP A 169 -16.44 16.29 13.10
N ILE A 170 -16.08 15.04 12.76
CA ILE A 170 -16.11 13.91 13.70
C ILE A 170 -15.16 14.15 14.88
N LEU A 171 -13.93 14.61 14.61
CA LEU A 171 -12.95 14.85 15.67
C LEU A 171 -13.34 16.04 16.56
N GLU A 172 -14.04 17.03 16.01
CA GLU A 172 -14.55 18.19 16.75
C GLU A 172 -15.69 17.80 17.68
N ASP A 173 -16.51 16.83 17.31
CA ASP A 173 -17.58 16.28 18.14
C ASP A 173 -17.07 15.44 19.33
N LEU A 174 -15.85 14.90 19.23
CA LEU A 174 -15.25 14.10 20.29
C LEU A 174 -14.65 14.98 21.40
N LYS A 175 -14.84 14.56 22.64
CA LYS A 175 -14.16 15.10 23.83
C LYS A 175 -12.73 14.54 23.88
N ASP A 176 -11.76 15.44 23.95
CA ASP A 176 -10.32 15.15 24.07
C ASP A 176 -9.81 14.05 23.09
N PRO A 177 -10.03 14.18 21.76
CA PRO A 177 -9.66 13.15 20.78
C PRO A 177 -8.16 12.81 20.77
N GLU A 178 -7.30 13.73 21.20
CA GLU A 178 -5.86 13.55 21.34
C GLU A 178 -5.46 12.55 22.44
N LYS A 179 -6.33 12.36 23.43
CA LYS A 179 -6.12 11.40 24.52
C LYS A 179 -6.50 9.98 24.14
N ILE A 180 -7.24 9.79 23.05
CA ILE A 180 -7.63 8.46 22.56
C ILE A 180 -6.37 7.75 22.03
N LYS A 181 -6.01 6.64 22.68
CA LYS A 181 -4.90 5.75 22.30
C LYS A 181 -5.45 4.48 21.67
N LEU A 182 -4.93 4.12 20.51
CA LEU A 182 -5.35 2.94 19.76
C LEU A 182 -4.23 1.92 19.68
N ALA A 183 -4.57 0.65 19.87
CA ALA A 183 -3.59 -0.43 19.79
C ALA A 183 -3.11 -0.60 18.34
N LYS A 184 -1.78 -0.74 18.20
CA LYS A 184 -1.09 -1.08 16.97
C LYS A 184 -0.20 -2.28 17.21
N SER A 185 -0.21 -3.23 16.30
CA SER A 185 0.68 -4.39 16.32
C SER A 185 1.95 -4.10 15.51
N ARG A 186 3.09 -4.63 15.96
CA ARG A 186 4.34 -4.68 15.21
C ARG A 186 4.77 -6.12 15.07
N SER A 187 5.01 -6.55 13.84
CA SER A 187 5.50 -7.90 13.57
C SER A 187 7.01 -7.87 13.37
N TRP A 188 7.75 -8.27 14.40
CA TRP A 188 9.21 -8.40 14.33
C TRP A 188 9.66 -9.44 13.31
N VAL A 189 8.81 -10.44 13.02
CA VAL A 189 9.04 -11.41 11.94
C VAL A 189 9.02 -10.71 10.58
N LYS A 190 8.02 -9.87 10.30
CA LYS A 190 7.97 -9.09 9.04
C LYS A 190 9.19 -8.17 8.93
N VAL A 191 9.60 -7.51 10.02
CA VAL A 191 10.81 -6.68 10.06
C VAL A 191 12.06 -7.50 9.70
N GLY A 192 12.27 -8.65 10.34
CA GLY A 192 13.43 -9.51 10.08
C GLY A 192 13.47 -10.01 8.64
N VAL A 193 12.33 -10.49 8.11
CA VAL A 193 12.22 -10.94 6.71
C VAL A 193 12.50 -9.79 5.74
N SER A 194 11.94 -8.60 5.97
CA SER A 194 12.20 -7.45 5.10
C SER A 194 13.67 -6.98 5.13
N ILE A 195 14.36 -7.09 6.27
CA ILE A 195 15.80 -6.77 6.37
C ILE A 195 16.63 -7.79 5.56
N ALA A 196 16.42 -9.09 5.80
CA ALA A 196 17.13 -10.15 5.09
C ALA A 196 16.93 -10.02 3.58
N GLN A 197 15.69 -9.74 3.18
CA GLN A 197 15.31 -9.50 1.80
C GLN A 197 16.04 -8.29 1.20
N LEU A 198 16.02 -7.15 1.89
CA LEU A 198 16.64 -5.92 1.42
C LEU A 198 18.16 -6.09 1.23
N ILE A 199 18.82 -6.82 2.12
CA ILE A 199 20.25 -7.14 1.99
C ILE A 199 20.49 -8.01 0.76
N TYR A 200 19.78 -9.13 0.64
CA TYR A 200 19.98 -10.08 -0.45
C TYR A 200 19.66 -9.50 -1.82
N SER A 201 18.57 -8.73 -1.92
CA SER A 201 18.14 -8.09 -3.15
C SER A 201 19.11 -7.00 -3.58
N SER A 202 19.67 -6.26 -2.61
CA SER A 202 20.73 -5.28 -2.85
C SER A 202 22.03 -5.95 -3.33
N ILE A 203 22.43 -7.08 -2.73
CA ILE A 203 23.57 -7.89 -3.20
C ILE A 203 23.31 -8.39 -4.63
N THR A 204 22.09 -8.84 -4.95
CA THR A 204 21.72 -9.30 -6.28
C THR A 204 21.86 -8.19 -7.33
N ILE A 205 21.35 -6.99 -7.05
CA ILE A 205 21.49 -5.83 -7.93
C ILE A 205 22.96 -5.42 -8.08
N TYR A 206 23.74 -5.45 -6.99
CA TYR A 206 25.16 -5.16 -7.05
C TYR A 206 25.92 -6.15 -7.94
N ARG A 207 25.66 -7.46 -7.76
CA ARG A 207 26.25 -8.55 -8.57
C ARG A 207 25.77 -8.59 -10.01
N THR A 208 24.73 -7.82 -10.36
CA THR A 208 24.28 -7.67 -11.75
C THR A 208 25.32 -6.93 -12.60
N ARG A 209 26.23 -6.16 -11.99
CA ARG A 209 27.32 -5.47 -12.68
C ARG A 209 28.32 -6.46 -13.29
N GLY A 210 28.99 -6.05 -14.36
CA GLY A 210 29.96 -6.88 -15.09
C GLY A 210 29.27 -7.84 -16.05
N HIS A 211 29.63 -9.13 -15.98
CA HIS A 211 29.28 -10.14 -17.00
C HIS A 211 27.78 -10.19 -17.37
N GLN A 212 26.89 -10.03 -16.39
CA GLN A 212 25.44 -10.10 -16.66
C GLN A 212 24.95 -8.91 -17.46
N LEU A 213 25.48 -7.73 -17.12
CA LEU A 213 25.18 -6.50 -17.81
C LEU A 213 25.88 -6.42 -19.17
N ASP A 214 27.08 -7.00 -19.30
CA ASP A 214 27.81 -7.07 -20.58
C ASP A 214 27.10 -7.98 -21.59
N HIS A 215 26.45 -9.03 -21.10
CA HIS A 215 25.70 -9.95 -21.95
C HIS A 215 24.27 -9.44 -22.24
N TYR A 216 23.48 -9.18 -21.19
CA TYR A 216 22.05 -8.88 -21.33
C TYR A 216 21.73 -7.39 -21.37
N GLY A 217 22.69 -6.51 -21.08
CA GLY A 217 22.47 -5.07 -21.09
C GLY A 217 21.35 -4.66 -20.14
N TYR A 218 20.46 -3.79 -20.60
CA TYR A 218 19.31 -3.35 -19.80
C TYR A 218 18.26 -4.45 -19.51
N ALA A 219 18.35 -5.61 -20.17
CA ALA A 219 17.48 -6.76 -19.89
C ALA A 219 18.07 -7.72 -18.85
N ALA A 220 19.21 -7.39 -18.23
CA ALA A 220 19.82 -8.20 -17.19
C ALA A 220 18.81 -8.57 -16.09
N PHE A 221 18.67 -9.86 -15.82
CA PHE A 221 17.60 -10.38 -14.94
C PHE A 221 17.72 -9.87 -13.51
N GLY A 222 18.93 -9.60 -13.00
CA GLY A 222 19.12 -9.04 -11.67
C GLY A 222 18.61 -7.60 -11.52
N LEU A 223 18.42 -6.85 -12.62
CA LEU A 223 17.77 -5.53 -12.58
C LEU A 223 16.27 -5.63 -12.24
N SER A 224 15.63 -6.76 -12.57
CA SER A 224 14.20 -6.98 -12.27
C SER A 224 13.89 -7.17 -10.79
N VAL A 225 14.93 -7.35 -9.97
CA VAL A 225 14.83 -7.44 -8.51
C VAL A 225 14.60 -6.07 -7.86
N PHE A 226 14.87 -4.97 -8.59
CA PHE A 226 14.78 -3.63 -8.03
C PHE A 226 13.36 -3.23 -7.55
N PRO A 227 12.27 -3.46 -8.30
CA PRO A 227 10.91 -3.27 -7.79
C PRO A 227 10.64 -3.97 -6.44
N TYR A 228 11.16 -5.19 -6.27
CA TYR A 228 11.02 -5.97 -5.03
C TYR A 228 11.86 -5.39 -3.90
N THR A 229 13.02 -4.81 -4.22
CA THR A 229 13.88 -4.08 -3.27
C THR A 229 13.17 -2.83 -2.73
N LEU A 230 12.56 -2.03 -3.62
CA LEU A 230 11.76 -0.85 -3.23
C LEU A 230 10.58 -1.25 -2.34
N MET A 231 9.87 -2.30 -2.73
CA MET A 231 8.76 -2.83 -1.95
C MET A 231 9.20 -3.32 -0.56
N SER A 232 10.32 -4.05 -0.48
CA SER A 232 10.83 -4.56 0.79
C SER A 232 11.25 -3.44 1.74
N LEU A 233 11.84 -2.36 1.21
CA LEU A 233 12.11 -1.15 2.00
C LEU A 233 10.81 -0.52 2.53
N ALA A 234 9.78 -0.37 1.69
CA ALA A 234 8.50 0.18 2.11
C ALA A 234 7.82 -0.69 3.18
N ASN A 235 7.87 -2.02 3.02
CA ASN A 235 7.36 -2.97 4.00
C ASN A 235 8.12 -2.89 5.33
N LEU A 236 9.45 -2.74 5.28
CA LEU A 236 10.28 -2.55 6.47
C LEU A 236 9.90 -1.26 7.23
N ILE A 237 9.70 -0.15 6.50
CA ILE A 237 9.29 1.12 7.11
C ILE A 237 7.91 0.97 7.76
N CYS A 238 6.97 0.30 7.09
CA CYS A 238 5.65 0.02 7.64
C CYS A 238 5.71 -0.83 8.91
N ALA A 239 6.36 -2.00 8.84
CA ALA A 239 6.40 -2.95 9.95
C ALA A 239 7.20 -2.41 11.16
N GLY A 240 8.29 -1.68 10.90
CA GLY A 240 9.17 -1.14 11.94
C GLY A 240 8.64 0.14 12.60
N PHE A 241 8.17 1.11 11.81
CA PHE A 241 7.83 2.45 12.32
C PHE A 241 6.33 2.72 12.39
N VAL A 242 5.57 2.34 11.37
CA VAL A 242 4.14 2.68 11.24
C VAL A 242 3.28 1.79 12.15
N GLY A 243 3.50 0.47 12.09
CA GLY A 243 2.66 -0.55 12.73
C GLY A 243 1.38 -0.87 11.94
N GLU A 244 0.72 -1.96 12.32
CA GLU A 244 -0.53 -2.42 11.74
C GLU A 244 -1.66 -2.32 12.76
N TYR A 245 -2.91 -2.26 12.30
CA TYR A 245 -4.08 -2.23 13.18
C TYR A 245 -4.70 -3.63 13.21
N PRO A 246 -4.68 -4.32 14.37
CA PRO A 246 -5.17 -5.69 14.49
C PRO A 246 -6.69 -5.80 14.33
N CYS A 247 -7.41 -4.70 14.55
CA CYS A 247 -8.85 -4.59 14.35
C CYS A 247 -9.19 -3.22 13.76
N VAL A 248 -10.41 -3.07 13.26
CA VAL A 248 -10.99 -1.78 12.90
C VAL A 248 -11.75 -1.20 14.09
N TYR A 249 -11.58 0.09 14.35
CA TYR A 249 -12.24 0.79 15.46
C TYR A 249 -13.47 1.54 14.98
N VAL A 250 -14.60 1.35 15.66
CA VAL A 250 -15.82 2.14 15.42
C VAL A 250 -15.78 3.38 16.29
N VAL A 251 -15.77 4.56 15.68
CA VAL A 251 -15.73 5.84 16.38
C VAL A 251 -17.15 6.28 16.74
N ARG A 252 -17.34 6.74 17.97
CA ARG A 252 -18.63 7.27 18.43
C ARG A 252 -18.99 8.53 17.64
N THR A 253 -20.20 8.54 17.09
CA THR A 253 -20.80 9.68 16.40
C THR A 253 -22.20 9.96 16.95
N ARG A 254 -22.76 11.14 16.64
CA ARG A 254 -24.15 11.49 17.03
C ARG A 254 -25.18 10.55 16.40
N THR A 255 -24.98 10.16 15.14
CA THR A 255 -25.82 9.16 14.45
C THR A 255 -25.87 7.83 15.22
N MET A 256 -24.76 7.43 15.85
CA MET A 256 -24.74 6.22 16.67
C MET A 256 -25.61 6.35 17.94
N GLN A 257 -25.70 7.55 18.53
CA GLN A 257 -26.59 7.81 19.66
C GLN A 257 -28.06 7.74 19.24
N GLU A 258 -28.41 8.30 18.08
CA GLU A 258 -29.76 8.18 17.49
C GLU A 258 -30.12 6.71 17.29
N VAL A 259 -29.22 5.91 16.72
CA VAL A 259 -29.44 4.47 16.53
C VAL A 259 -29.67 3.76 17.87
N THR A 260 -28.87 4.07 18.89
CA THR A 260 -29.05 3.49 20.23
C THR A 260 -30.38 3.91 20.86
N ALA A 261 -30.78 5.19 20.73
CA ALA A 261 -32.03 5.70 21.28
C ALA A 261 -33.25 5.09 20.59
N ASP A 262 -33.23 5.01 19.26
CA ASP A 262 -34.38 4.56 18.47
C ASP A 262 -34.52 3.04 18.42
N ASN A 263 -33.42 2.28 18.52
CA ASN A 263 -33.41 0.84 18.28
C ASN A 263 -32.91 0.01 19.47
N GLY A 264 -32.51 0.64 20.59
CA GLY A 264 -31.94 -0.05 21.76
C GLY A 264 -30.61 -0.77 21.50
N VAL A 265 -29.95 -0.46 20.38
CA VAL A 265 -28.69 -1.10 19.98
C VAL A 265 -27.52 -0.56 20.80
N VAL A 266 -26.76 -1.46 21.42
CA VAL A 266 -25.56 -1.11 22.20
C VAL A 266 -24.31 -1.34 21.36
N PHE A 267 -23.51 -0.28 21.21
CA PHE A 267 -22.24 -0.29 20.50
C PHE A 267 -21.09 -0.56 21.49
N ASP A 268 -20.92 -1.82 21.89
CA ASP A 268 -19.79 -2.22 22.74
C ASP A 268 -18.46 -2.16 21.97
N GLY A 269 -17.43 -1.57 22.57
CA GLY A 269 -16.14 -1.29 21.92
C GLY A 269 -16.07 -0.03 21.05
N ALA A 270 -17.12 0.79 20.97
CA ALA A 270 -17.06 2.06 20.25
C ALA A 270 -16.18 3.10 20.99
N ILE A 271 -15.25 3.73 20.26
CA ILE A 271 -14.19 4.58 20.80
C ILE A 271 -14.54 6.07 20.79
N GLY A 272 -14.07 6.79 21.81
CA GLY A 272 -14.32 8.22 21.99
C GLY A 272 -15.57 8.52 22.80
N ILE A 273 -15.68 9.76 23.30
CA ILE A 273 -16.82 10.27 24.05
C ILE A 273 -17.27 11.55 23.33
N LEU A 274 -18.57 11.74 23.10
CA LEU A 274 -19.06 12.98 22.49
C LEU A 274 -19.04 14.13 23.49
N LYS A 275 -18.75 15.34 23.02
CA LYS A 275 -18.96 16.57 23.80
C LYS A 275 -20.46 16.69 24.11
N LYS A 276 -20.79 17.14 25.33
CA LYS A 276 -22.17 17.53 25.63
C LYS A 276 -22.51 18.77 24.80
N THR A 277 -23.61 18.73 24.07
CA THR A 277 -24.18 19.93 23.43
C THR A 277 -24.55 20.91 24.55
N ALA A 278 -24.14 22.17 24.43
CA ALA A 278 -24.65 23.23 25.29
C ALA A 278 -26.17 23.31 25.05
N GLY A 279 -26.97 22.76 25.97
CA GLY A 279 -28.41 22.61 25.78
C GLY A 279 -29.12 21.57 26.66
N GLU A 280 -28.40 20.73 27.42
CA GLU A 280 -29.03 19.89 28.48
C GLU A 280 -29.02 20.56 29.87
N GLY A 281 -28.94 21.89 29.90
CA GLY A 281 -29.12 22.70 31.10
C GLY A 281 -29.45 24.13 30.68
N GLU A 282 -30.68 24.53 31.00
CA GLU A 282 -31.27 25.87 30.87
C GLU A 282 -31.37 26.49 29.47
N ALA A 283 -32.63 26.77 29.10
CA ALA A 283 -32.99 27.59 27.96
C ALA A 283 -32.62 29.04 28.27
N ASP A 284 -31.56 29.53 27.61
CA ASP A 284 -31.38 30.95 27.39
C ASP A 284 -31.33 31.23 25.88
N THR A 285 -32.27 32.08 25.47
CA THR A 285 -32.47 32.60 24.12
C THR A 285 -31.24 33.30 23.59
N ALA A 286 -30.68 32.82 22.47
CA ALA A 286 -29.86 33.64 21.58
C ALA A 286 -29.83 33.09 20.15
N GLY A 287 -30.44 33.88 19.25
CA GLY A 287 -30.08 34.08 17.84
C GLY A 287 -29.54 32.90 17.02
N ASP A 288 -30.40 32.41 16.13
CA ASP A 288 -30.02 31.82 14.86
C ASP A 288 -28.97 32.71 14.16
N ASN A 289 -27.74 32.20 14.11
CA ASN A 289 -26.76 32.60 13.11
C ASN A 289 -26.36 31.31 12.40
N GLY A 290 -26.97 31.08 11.24
CA GLY A 290 -26.54 30.08 10.27
C GLY A 290 -25.03 30.17 10.04
N ALA A 291 -24.28 29.33 10.76
CA ALA A 291 -22.88 29.09 10.50
C ALA A 291 -22.81 28.26 9.22
N THR A 292 -22.73 28.96 8.09
CA THR A 292 -22.12 28.40 6.88
C THR A 292 -20.69 28.04 7.27
N THR A 293 -20.50 26.79 7.69
CA THR A 293 -19.18 26.23 8.02
C THR A 293 -18.34 26.31 6.76
N ALA A 294 -17.49 27.33 6.71
CA ALA A 294 -16.51 27.51 5.65
C ALA A 294 -15.71 26.22 5.50
N PHE A 295 -15.86 25.59 4.33
CA PHE A 295 -15.16 24.38 3.93
C PHE A 295 -13.65 24.57 4.11
N LYS A 296 -13.10 24.08 5.24
CA LYS A 296 -11.65 23.99 5.42
C LYS A 296 -11.16 22.87 4.50
N SER A 297 -10.74 23.26 3.30
CA SER A 297 -10.16 22.36 2.31
C SER A 297 -9.03 21.56 2.96
N GLY A 298 -9.06 20.23 2.73
CA GLY A 298 -8.02 19.35 3.24
C GLY A 298 -6.64 19.84 2.81
N LYS A 299 -5.68 19.82 3.74
CA LYS A 299 -4.30 20.30 3.51
C LYS A 299 -3.76 19.72 2.18
N PRO A 300 -3.26 20.55 1.23
CA PRO A 300 -2.89 20.14 -0.14
C PRO A 300 -1.75 19.10 -0.22
N TRP A 301 -1.02 18.91 0.88
CA TRP A 301 0.14 18.04 1.00
C TRP A 301 -0.12 16.56 0.70
N ARG A 302 -1.35 16.05 0.87
CA ARG A 302 -1.66 14.63 0.54
C ARG A 302 -1.62 14.38 -0.96
N PHE A 303 -2.17 15.29 -1.77
CA PHE A 303 -2.11 15.20 -3.24
C PHE A 303 -0.67 15.38 -3.74
N SER A 304 0.06 16.38 -3.23
CA SER A 304 1.45 16.60 -3.59
C SER A 304 2.32 15.38 -3.27
N THR A 305 2.11 14.72 -2.13
CA THR A 305 2.90 13.52 -1.76
C THR A 305 2.55 12.31 -2.62
N LEU A 306 1.26 12.09 -2.93
CA LEU A 306 0.84 11.01 -3.82
C LEU A 306 1.41 11.20 -5.24
N ILE A 307 1.45 12.44 -5.73
CA ILE A 307 2.09 12.79 -7.01
C ILE A 307 3.59 12.48 -6.96
N ILE A 308 4.30 12.92 -5.91
CA ILE A 308 5.73 12.65 -5.74
C ILE A 308 6.00 11.13 -5.70
N CYS A 309 5.25 10.38 -4.90
CA CYS A 309 5.37 8.91 -4.83
C CYS A 309 5.12 8.26 -6.20
N SER A 310 4.13 8.75 -6.95
CA SER A 310 3.82 8.25 -8.30
C SER A 310 4.97 8.52 -9.28
N ILE A 311 5.55 9.72 -9.25
CA ILE A 311 6.72 10.07 -10.06
C ILE A 311 7.90 9.16 -9.69
N LEU A 312 8.17 8.95 -8.40
CA LEU A 312 9.26 8.09 -7.95
C LEU A 312 9.06 6.64 -8.42
N VAL A 313 7.84 6.10 -8.35
CA VAL A 313 7.51 4.74 -8.84
C VAL A 313 7.76 4.60 -10.34
N LEU A 314 7.45 5.64 -11.11
CA LEU A 314 7.67 5.66 -12.56
C LEU A 314 9.15 5.82 -12.93
N VAL A 315 9.85 6.72 -12.25
CA VAL A 315 11.20 7.15 -12.65
C VAL A 315 12.29 6.26 -12.09
N LEU A 316 12.22 5.87 -10.80
CA LEU A 316 13.33 5.18 -10.14
C LEU A 316 13.78 3.88 -10.84
N PRO A 317 12.87 2.97 -11.27
CA PRO A 317 13.30 1.75 -11.95
C PRO A 317 14.06 2.04 -13.25
N HIS A 318 13.56 2.99 -14.05
CA HIS A 318 14.18 3.37 -15.31
C HIS A 318 15.50 4.11 -15.10
N LEU A 319 15.57 4.97 -14.08
CA LEU A 319 16.79 5.65 -13.70
C LEU A 319 17.87 4.64 -13.29
N LEU A 320 17.54 3.64 -12.47
CA LEU A 320 18.50 2.60 -12.09
C LEU A 320 18.95 1.77 -13.29
N ILE A 321 18.02 1.37 -14.15
CA ILE A 321 18.35 0.64 -15.39
C ILE A 321 19.30 1.49 -16.26
N PHE A 322 19.01 2.78 -16.42
CA PHE A 322 19.87 3.71 -17.16
C PHE A 322 21.25 3.86 -16.52
N LEU A 323 21.32 4.09 -15.20
CA LEU A 323 22.58 4.31 -14.49
C LEU A 323 23.51 3.10 -14.56
N LEU A 324 22.96 1.88 -14.53
CA LEU A 324 23.78 0.67 -14.62
C LEU A 324 24.11 0.31 -16.07
N SER A 325 23.12 0.27 -16.96
CA SER A 325 23.27 -0.29 -18.32
C SER A 325 23.50 0.75 -19.42
N GLY A 326 23.25 2.04 -19.16
CA GLY A 326 23.15 3.08 -20.18
C GLY A 326 22.04 2.84 -21.20
N PHE A 327 21.04 1.99 -20.88
CA PHE A 327 20.05 1.46 -21.83
C PHE A 327 20.68 0.76 -23.06
N LYS A 328 21.91 0.26 -22.94
CA LYS A 328 22.53 -0.55 -24.00
C LYS A 328 21.91 -1.94 -24.02
N LYS A 329 21.52 -2.41 -25.21
CA LYS A 329 20.91 -3.75 -25.39
C LYS A 329 21.91 -4.90 -25.21
N GLN A 330 23.17 -4.66 -25.54
CA GLN A 330 24.20 -5.69 -25.68
C GLN A 330 23.73 -6.88 -26.54
N SER A 331 24.00 -8.11 -26.10
CA SER A 331 23.70 -9.36 -26.81
C SER A 331 22.32 -9.93 -26.47
N SER A 332 21.50 -9.24 -25.67
CA SER A 332 20.15 -9.69 -25.34
C SER A 332 19.29 -9.91 -26.58
N THR A 333 18.31 -10.80 -26.47
CA THR A 333 17.28 -10.99 -27.50
C THR A 333 16.19 -9.93 -27.40
N VAL A 334 15.40 -9.76 -28.47
CA VAL A 334 14.21 -8.88 -28.43
C VAL A 334 13.23 -9.36 -27.36
N MET A 335 13.04 -10.67 -27.25
CA MET A 335 12.10 -11.26 -26.30
C MET A 335 12.52 -10.99 -24.85
N GLU A 336 13.80 -11.17 -24.51
CA GLU A 336 14.30 -10.81 -23.18
C GLU A 336 13.98 -9.35 -22.84
N ARG A 337 14.28 -8.42 -23.74
CA ARG A 337 14.02 -6.99 -23.51
C ARG A 337 12.53 -6.69 -23.32
N VAL A 338 11.67 -7.28 -24.16
CA VAL A 338 10.21 -7.06 -24.10
C VAL A 338 9.63 -7.58 -22.79
N TRP A 339 9.97 -8.80 -22.37
CA TRP A 339 9.44 -9.36 -21.13
C TRP A 339 9.98 -8.64 -19.90
N MET A 340 11.28 -8.33 -19.87
CA MET A 340 11.90 -7.70 -18.70
C MET A 340 11.43 -6.26 -18.49
N LEU A 341 11.39 -5.45 -19.55
CA LEU A 341 10.89 -4.07 -19.46
C LEU A 341 9.37 -4.03 -19.34
N GLY A 342 8.68 -4.92 -20.07
CA GLY A 342 7.23 -5.08 -19.99
C GLY A 342 6.77 -5.42 -18.58
N TRP A 343 7.51 -6.27 -17.86
CA TRP A 343 7.20 -6.59 -16.46
C TRP A 343 7.34 -5.39 -15.53
N VAL A 344 8.38 -4.57 -15.68
CA VAL A 344 8.52 -3.30 -14.93
C VAL A 344 7.33 -2.38 -15.18
N CYS A 345 6.95 -2.19 -16.45
CA CYS A 345 5.81 -1.37 -16.85
C CYS A 345 4.48 -1.94 -16.31
N ALA A 346 4.26 -3.25 -16.42
CA ALA A 346 3.06 -3.90 -15.91
C ALA A 346 2.91 -3.71 -14.39
N GLY A 347 4.03 -3.82 -13.68
CA GLY A 347 4.14 -3.45 -12.29
C GLY A 347 3.69 -2.00 -12.04
N GLN A 348 4.26 -1.03 -12.74
CA GLN A 348 3.89 0.38 -12.57
C GLN A 348 2.41 0.65 -12.87
N VAL A 349 1.85 0.06 -13.93
CA VAL A 349 0.41 0.15 -14.24
C VAL A 349 -0.42 -0.41 -13.08
N SER A 350 0.00 -1.51 -12.44
CA SER A 350 -0.68 -2.06 -11.27
C SER A 350 -0.73 -1.08 -10.08
N PHE A 351 0.30 -0.26 -9.86
CA PHE A 351 0.29 0.78 -8.83
C PHE A 351 -0.88 1.74 -9.02
N PHE A 352 -1.01 2.28 -10.24
CA PHE A 352 -2.07 3.23 -10.58
C PHE A 352 -3.45 2.56 -10.59
N PHE A 353 -3.53 1.30 -11.03
CA PHE A 353 -4.76 0.52 -10.98
C PHE A 353 -5.26 0.37 -9.54
N PHE A 354 -4.43 -0.10 -8.61
CA PHE A 354 -4.80 -0.23 -7.20
C PHE A 354 -5.02 1.12 -6.52
N SER A 355 -4.35 2.18 -6.97
CA SER A 355 -4.65 3.55 -6.55
C SER A 355 -6.03 3.99 -6.98
N ALA A 356 -6.40 3.75 -8.24
CA ALA A 356 -7.70 4.10 -8.78
C ALA A 356 -8.84 3.30 -8.13
N LEU A 357 -8.61 2.02 -7.79
CA LEU A 357 -9.57 1.20 -7.03
C LEU A 357 -9.99 1.87 -5.72
N VAL A 358 -9.05 2.50 -5.02
CA VAL A 358 -9.29 3.14 -3.72
C VAL A 358 -9.87 4.56 -3.89
N VAL A 359 -9.41 5.32 -4.89
CA VAL A 359 -9.80 6.73 -5.06
C VAL A 359 -11.16 6.89 -5.75
N PHE A 360 -11.46 6.08 -6.76
CA PHE A 360 -12.59 6.30 -7.66
C PHE A 360 -13.77 5.34 -7.46
N ASP A 361 -13.79 4.61 -6.36
CA ASP A 361 -14.85 3.63 -6.07
C ASP A 361 -15.08 2.64 -7.22
N LEU A 362 -13.98 2.14 -7.80
CA LEU A 362 -14.06 1.27 -8.97
C LEU A 362 -14.84 -0.01 -8.64
N PHE A 363 -14.90 -0.45 -7.37
CA PHE A 363 -15.68 -1.62 -6.96
C PHE A 363 -17.18 -1.45 -7.17
N THR A 364 -17.76 -0.28 -6.89
CA THR A 364 -19.19 -0.04 -7.15
C THR A 364 -19.45 0.15 -8.65
N ASP A 365 -18.54 0.78 -9.40
CA ASP A 365 -18.68 0.93 -10.86
C ASP A 365 -18.51 -0.42 -11.59
N LEU A 366 -17.61 -1.29 -11.12
CA LEU A 366 -17.40 -2.66 -11.61
C LEU A 366 -18.67 -3.50 -11.46
N ARG A 367 -19.34 -3.43 -10.31
CA ARG A 367 -20.56 -4.18 -10.04
C ARG A 367 -21.71 -3.73 -10.95
N ASN A 368 -21.79 -2.42 -11.22
CA ASN A 368 -22.91 -1.83 -11.95
C ASN A 368 -22.69 -1.76 -13.47
N ARG A 369 -21.46 -2.00 -13.97
CA ARG A 369 -21.12 -1.94 -15.41
C ARG A 369 -20.32 -3.17 -15.84
N PRO A 370 -20.97 -4.27 -16.26
CA PRO A 370 -20.30 -5.56 -16.52
C PRO A 370 -19.27 -5.48 -17.65
N LEU A 371 -19.47 -4.64 -18.67
CA LEU A 371 -18.49 -4.45 -19.74
C LEU A 371 -17.20 -3.76 -19.24
N ARG A 372 -17.33 -2.77 -18.36
CA ARG A 372 -16.15 -2.15 -17.73
C ARG A 372 -15.46 -3.13 -16.80
N ALA A 373 -16.22 -3.95 -16.08
CA ALA A 373 -15.66 -5.02 -15.27
C ALA A 373 -14.90 -6.06 -16.06
N ALA A 374 -15.48 -6.53 -17.17
CA ALA A 374 -14.79 -7.41 -18.09
C ALA A 374 -13.48 -6.77 -18.60
N ALA A 375 -13.51 -5.50 -19.02
CA ALA A 375 -12.32 -4.80 -19.49
C ALA A 375 -11.23 -4.69 -18.41
N ILE A 376 -11.60 -4.41 -17.16
CA ILE A 376 -10.67 -4.33 -16.03
C ILE A 376 -10.08 -5.69 -15.68
N VAL A 377 -10.90 -6.75 -15.68
CA VAL A 377 -10.43 -8.13 -15.48
C VAL A 377 -9.47 -8.53 -16.61
N ILE A 378 -9.80 -8.23 -17.87
CA ILE A 378 -8.93 -8.48 -19.03
C ILE A 378 -7.61 -7.74 -18.88
N LEU A 379 -7.64 -6.45 -18.54
CA LEU A 379 -6.42 -5.67 -18.28
C LEU A 379 -5.57 -6.34 -17.20
N PHE A 380 -6.18 -6.75 -16.09
CA PHE A 380 -5.49 -7.41 -15.01
C PHE A 380 -4.85 -8.74 -15.44
N LEU A 381 -5.58 -9.56 -16.20
CA LEU A 381 -5.06 -10.81 -16.76
C LEU A 381 -3.88 -10.57 -17.70
N VAL A 382 -3.92 -9.52 -18.51
CA VAL A 382 -2.79 -9.12 -19.38
C VAL A 382 -1.57 -8.73 -18.55
N LEU A 383 -1.74 -7.91 -17.50
CA LEU A 383 -0.63 -7.52 -16.61
C LEU A 383 -0.01 -8.74 -15.92
N MET A 384 -0.83 -9.69 -15.49
CA MET A 384 -0.36 -10.96 -14.91
C MET A 384 0.38 -11.81 -15.94
N ALA A 385 -0.13 -11.93 -17.17
CA ALA A 385 0.53 -12.68 -18.24
C ALA A 385 1.92 -12.10 -18.57
N ILE A 386 2.04 -10.77 -18.64
CA ILE A 386 3.32 -10.08 -18.82
C ILE A 386 4.30 -10.42 -17.69
N SER A 387 3.81 -10.40 -16.45
CA SER A 387 4.63 -10.63 -15.26
C SER A 387 5.09 -12.08 -15.13
N VAL A 388 4.21 -13.04 -15.43
CA VAL A 388 4.55 -14.47 -15.46
C VAL A 388 5.55 -14.75 -16.59
N GLY A 389 5.38 -14.13 -17.76
CA GLY A 389 6.35 -14.22 -18.85
C GLY A 389 7.74 -13.70 -18.47
N GLY A 390 7.80 -12.55 -17.80
CA GLY A 390 9.04 -12.01 -17.21
C GLY A 390 9.68 -12.97 -16.22
N PHE A 391 8.90 -13.56 -15.31
CA PHE A 391 9.38 -14.54 -14.34
C PHE A 391 9.99 -15.78 -15.00
N VAL A 392 9.34 -16.31 -16.04
CA VAL A 392 9.86 -17.45 -16.81
C VAL A 392 11.16 -17.10 -17.55
N VAL A 393 11.23 -15.91 -18.16
CA VAL A 393 12.44 -15.43 -18.84
C VAL A 393 13.60 -15.29 -17.87
N VAL A 394 13.38 -14.78 -16.66
CA VAL A 394 14.41 -14.73 -15.61
C VAL A 394 14.94 -16.14 -15.29
N GLY A 395 14.05 -17.12 -15.11
CA GLY A 395 14.45 -18.50 -14.84
C GLY A 395 15.27 -19.11 -15.97
N LYS A 396 14.90 -18.82 -17.23
CA LYS A 396 15.66 -19.24 -18.40
C LYS A 396 17.06 -18.61 -18.43
N MET A 397 17.15 -17.30 -18.23
CA MET A 397 18.43 -16.58 -18.23
C MET A 397 19.34 -17.04 -17.10
N ILE A 398 18.81 -17.31 -15.89
CA ILE A 398 19.60 -17.84 -14.76
C ILE A 398 20.18 -19.22 -15.07
N LYS A 399 19.41 -20.07 -15.75
CA LYS A 399 19.86 -21.41 -16.15
C LYS A 399 20.92 -21.36 -17.25
N GLU A 400 20.83 -20.38 -18.16
CA GLU A 400 21.77 -20.22 -19.27
C GLU A 400 23.05 -19.46 -18.90
N PHE A 401 22.98 -18.58 -17.90
CA PHE A 401 24.05 -17.62 -17.62
C PHE A 401 25.23 -18.20 -16.82
N ASP A 402 25.06 -19.35 -16.15
CA ASP A 402 25.98 -19.95 -15.17
C ASP A 402 26.46 -18.96 -14.07
N LEU A 403 26.64 -19.42 -12.83
CA LEU A 403 27.09 -18.53 -11.75
C LEU A 403 28.61 -18.36 -11.83
N CYS A 404 29.03 -17.30 -12.52
CA CYS A 404 30.42 -16.87 -12.57
C CYS A 404 30.80 -16.09 -11.31
N SER A 405 31.70 -16.65 -10.51
CA SER A 405 32.26 -16.00 -9.32
C SER A 405 33.75 -15.73 -9.52
N LEU A 406 34.25 -14.67 -8.87
CA LEU A 406 35.69 -14.42 -8.81
C LEU A 406 36.27 -15.47 -7.87
N SER A 407 37.23 -16.26 -8.34
CA SER A 407 37.93 -17.22 -7.48
C SER A 407 38.59 -16.44 -6.32
N PRO A 408 38.34 -16.79 -5.05
CA PRO A 408 39.26 -16.41 -4.00
C PRO A 408 40.59 -17.11 -4.31
N ILE A 409 41.68 -16.35 -4.41
CA ILE A 409 43.04 -16.89 -4.43
C ILE A 409 43.44 -17.17 -2.99
#